data_AF-A0A7J6DYT5-F1
#
_entry.id   AF-A0A7J6DYT5-F1
#
_cell.length_a   1.000
_cell.length_b   1.000
_cell.length_c   1.000
_cell.angle_alpha   90.00
_cell.angle_beta   90.00
_cell.angle_gamma   90.00
#
_symmetry.space_group_name_H-M   'P 1'
#
loop_
_entity.id
_entity.type
_entity.pdbx_description
1 polymer ?
#
loop_
_entity_poly.entity_id
_entity_poly.type
_entity_poly.pdbx_seq_one_letter_code
_entity_poly.pdbx_strand_id
1 'polypeptide(L)'
;MEMTTLSQKADFFSVDMFAAGTDTTFIVLDWAMIELITNPKALEEAQAELQSQDYELIPFGAGRRVCPAITFGIASIEIALAQLLHSFHWELPPGVTPKDLDMTEVFGITMHRKVGLEVLAKPRFS
;
A
#
# COMPACT_ATOMS: atom_id res chain seq x y z
N MET A 1 22.57 33.34 13.59
CA MET A 1 21.32 32.99 12.88
C MET A 1 21.68 32.10 11.68
N GLU A 2 22.32 30.95 11.92
CA GLU A 2 22.72 30.00 10.85
C GLU A 2 22.66 28.54 11.34
N MET A 3 22.87 28.26 12.64
CA MET A 3 22.70 26.90 13.18
C MET A 3 21.25 26.42 13.24
N THR A 4 20.26 27.32 13.30
CA THR A 4 18.84 26.93 13.35
C THR A 4 18.32 26.44 12.00
N THR A 5 18.88 26.93 10.88
CA THR A 5 18.37 26.60 9.53
C THR A 5 18.83 25.23 9.03
N LEU A 6 19.99 24.74 9.48
CA LEU A 6 20.49 23.40 9.14
C LEU A 6 19.73 22.30 9.91
N SER A 7 19.50 22.50 11.21
CA SER A 7 18.64 21.60 11.99
C SER A 7 17.23 21.56 11.41
N GLN A 8 16.64 22.73 11.14
CA GLN A 8 15.29 22.82 10.56
C GLN A 8 15.18 22.17 9.17
N LYS A 9 16.23 22.24 8.33
CA LYS A 9 16.26 21.55 7.04
C LYS A 9 16.37 20.03 7.17
N ALA A 10 17.16 19.55 8.13
CA ALA A 10 17.27 18.13 8.43
C ALA A 10 15.94 17.58 8.95
N ASP A 11 15.28 18.31 9.86
CA ASP A 11 13.98 17.96 10.40
C ASP A 11 12.90 17.91 9.30
N PHE A 12 12.91 18.90 8.39
CA PHE A 12 11.99 18.94 7.24
C PHE A 12 12.21 17.75 6.29
N PHE A 13 13.46 17.43 5.95
CA PHE A 13 13.77 16.31 5.06
C PHE A 13 13.34 14.96 5.65
N SER A 14 13.56 14.75 6.95
CA SER A 14 13.11 13.54 7.62
C SER A 14 11.58 13.43 7.62
N VAL A 15 10.88 14.51 7.98
CA VAL A 15 9.41 14.51 8.02
C VAL A 15 8.81 14.26 6.63
N ASP A 16 9.33 14.90 5.59
CA ASP A 16 8.83 14.74 4.22
C ASP A 16 9.00 13.30 3.70
N MET A 17 10.17 12.69 3.95
CA MET A 17 10.43 11.31 3.52
C MET A 17 9.50 10.32 4.21
N PHE A 18 9.31 10.46 5.53
CA PHE A 18 8.40 9.58 6.27
C PHE A 18 6.96 9.78 5.83
N ALA A 19 6.49 11.02 5.71
CA ALA A 19 5.12 11.31 5.30
C ALA A 19 4.81 10.76 3.90
N ALA A 20 5.72 10.96 2.93
CA ALA A 20 5.54 10.46 1.57
C ALA A 20 5.53 8.92 1.52
N GLY A 21 6.43 8.28 2.26
CA GLY A 21 6.53 6.82 2.29
C GLY A 21 5.34 6.17 2.98
N THR A 22 4.96 6.64 4.17
CA THR A 22 3.89 6.01 4.95
C THR A 22 2.53 6.15 4.30
N ASP A 23 2.21 7.33 3.75
CA ASP A 23 0.91 7.61 3.12
C ASP A 23 0.70 6.72 1.90
N THR A 24 1.67 6.68 0.99
CA THR A 24 1.55 5.93 -0.27
C THR A 24 1.62 4.42 -0.04
N THR A 25 2.52 3.93 0.82
CA THR A 25 2.59 2.50 1.15
C THR A 25 1.30 2.03 1.83
N PHE A 26 0.72 2.82 2.73
CA PHE A 26 -0.55 2.47 3.38
C PHE A 26 -1.68 2.35 2.36
N ILE A 27 -1.81 3.30 1.43
CA ILE A 27 -2.83 3.28 0.38
C ILE A 27 -2.70 2.02 -0.47
N VAL A 28 -1.49 1.69 -0.92
CA VAL A 28 -1.27 0.49 -1.75
C VAL A 28 -1.64 -0.78 -0.99
N LEU A 29 -1.30 -0.87 0.30
CA LEU A 29 -1.68 -2.01 1.13
C LEU A 29 -3.19 -2.11 1.34
N ASP A 30 -3.89 -0.99 1.59
CA ASP A 30 -5.35 -1.00 1.77
C ASP A 30 -6.05 -1.46 0.48
N TRP A 31 -5.67 -0.91 -0.67
CA TRP A 31 -6.20 -1.32 -1.98
C TRP A 31 -5.87 -2.76 -2.35
N ALA A 32 -4.63 -3.20 -2.11
CA ALA A 32 -4.23 -4.58 -2.38
C ALA A 32 -5.02 -5.54 -1.49
N MET A 33 -5.11 -5.28 -0.19
CA MET A 33 -5.82 -6.15 0.75
C MET A 33 -7.31 -6.26 0.41
N ILE A 34 -7.99 -5.15 0.09
CA ILE A 34 -9.41 -5.21 -0.27
C ILE A 34 -9.62 -6.02 -1.56
N GLU A 35 -8.82 -5.78 -2.60
CA GLU A 35 -8.93 -6.51 -3.87
C GLU A 35 -8.66 -8.01 -3.68
N LEU A 36 -7.66 -8.37 -2.88
CA LEU A 36 -7.33 -9.76 -2.60
C LEU A 36 -8.43 -10.50 -1.81
N ILE A 37 -9.15 -9.80 -0.94
CA ILE A 37 -10.26 -10.36 -0.15
C ILE A 37 -11.53 -10.50 -1.00
N THR A 38 -11.80 -9.56 -1.90
CA THR A 38 -12.97 -9.59 -2.78
C THR A 38 -12.78 -10.54 -3.96
N ASN A 39 -11.56 -10.67 -4.47
CA ASN A 39 -11.21 -11.45 -5.65
C ASN A 39 -10.03 -12.40 -5.37
N PRO A 40 -10.29 -13.64 -4.91
CA PRO A 40 -9.23 -14.60 -4.64
C PRO A 40 -8.46 -15.05 -5.89
N LYS A 41 -8.98 -14.80 -7.11
CA LYS A 41 -8.23 -15.06 -8.37
C LYS A 41 -7.16 -14.01 -8.62
N ALA A 42 -7.39 -12.76 -8.22
CA ALA A 42 -6.39 -11.70 -8.31
C ALA A 42 -5.14 -12.03 -7.47
N LEU A 43 -5.27 -12.83 -6.41
CA LEU A 43 -4.11 -13.31 -5.64
C LEU A 43 -3.22 -14.26 -6.46
N GLU A 44 -3.84 -15.16 -7.24
CA GLU A 44 -3.11 -16.12 -8.08
C GLU A 44 -2.43 -15.40 -9.26
N GLU A 45 -3.11 -14.43 -9.85
CA GLU A 45 -2.57 -13.57 -10.91
C GLU A 45 -1.44 -12.66 -10.38
N ALA A 46 -1.62 -12.00 -9.22
CA ALA A 46 -0.58 -11.19 -8.60
C ALA A 46 0.69 -12.00 -8.26
N GLN A 47 0.54 -13.26 -7.86
CA GLN A 47 1.67 -14.18 -7.66
C GLN A 47 2.44 -14.49 -8.96
N ALA A 48 1.74 -14.54 -10.09
CA ALA A 48 2.35 -14.71 -11.40
C ALA A 48 3.01 -13.40 -11.90
N GLU A 49 2.35 -12.26 -11.70
CA GLU A 49 2.82 -10.93 -12.12
C GLU A 49 4.03 -10.43 -11.32
N LEU A 50 4.21 -10.87 -10.06
CA LEU A 50 5.43 -10.61 -9.29
C LEU A 50 6.72 -11.05 -10.02
N GLN A 51 6.61 -11.94 -11.01
CA GLN A 51 7.72 -12.39 -11.84
C GLN A 51 7.88 -11.60 -13.15
N SER A 52 6.85 -10.88 -13.60
CA SER A 52 6.89 -10.03 -14.81
C SER A 52 6.98 -8.55 -14.42
N GLN A 53 8.12 -7.93 -14.70
CA GLN A 53 8.28 -6.47 -14.58
C GLN A 53 7.63 -5.78 -15.80
N ASP A 54 6.32 -5.89 -15.93
CA ASP A 54 5.58 -5.27 -17.03
C ASP A 54 5.43 -3.76 -16.78
N TYR A 55 6.13 -2.98 -17.60
CA TYR A 55 6.23 -1.51 -17.55
C TYR A 55 5.13 -0.80 -18.35
N GLU A 56 4.04 -1.49 -18.70
CA GLU A 56 2.91 -0.89 -19.43
C GLU A 56 2.26 0.23 -18.61
N LEU A 57 2.24 0.06 -17.29
CA LEU A 57 1.90 1.11 -16.33
C LEU A 57 3.20 1.74 -15.81
N ILE A 58 3.21 3.06 -15.62
CA ILE A 58 4.35 3.79 -15.06
C ILE A 58 4.03 4.22 -13.61
N PRO A 59 3.79 3.27 -12.67
CA PRO A 59 3.24 3.57 -11.34
C PRO A 59 4.19 4.43 -10.48
N PHE A 60 5.49 4.33 -10.73
CA PHE A 60 6.52 5.09 -10.00
C PHE A 60 7.10 6.27 -10.79
N GLY A 61 6.48 6.63 -11.92
CA GLY A 61 7.00 7.62 -12.85
C GLY A 61 8.21 7.13 -13.66
N ALA A 62 8.75 8.00 -14.51
CA ALA A 62 9.88 7.68 -15.40
C ALA A 62 10.86 8.86 -15.55
N GLY A 63 12.07 8.57 -16.02
CA GLY A 63 13.10 9.58 -16.33
C GLY A 63 13.80 10.16 -15.08
N ARG A 64 14.33 11.38 -15.20
CA ARG A 64 15.17 12.02 -14.16
C ARG A 64 14.46 12.32 -12.83
N ARG A 65 13.13 12.25 -12.81
CA ARG A 65 12.28 12.46 -11.62
C ARG A 65 11.46 11.21 -11.26
N VAL A 66 11.94 10.04 -11.68
CA VAL A 66 11.40 8.76 -11.23
C VAL A 66 11.44 8.69 -9.70
N CYS A 67 10.47 8.00 -9.09
CA CYS A 67 10.45 7.79 -7.64
C CYS A 67 11.80 7.23 -7.18
N PRO A 68 12.52 7.91 -6.25
CA PRO A 68 13.81 7.42 -5.78
C PRO A 68 13.70 6.17 -4.90
N ALA A 69 12.48 5.81 -4.47
CA ALA A 69 12.20 4.74 -3.52
C ALA A 69 11.54 3.51 -4.16
N ILE A 70 11.64 3.29 -5.49
CA ILE A 70 10.98 2.16 -6.18
C ILE A 70 11.25 0.82 -5.50
N THR A 71 12.51 0.45 -5.37
CA THR A 71 12.90 -0.87 -4.84
C THR A 71 12.46 -1.04 -3.39
N PHE A 72 12.57 0.03 -2.60
CA PHE A 72 12.13 0.01 -1.22
C PHE A 72 10.60 -0.10 -1.11
N GLY A 73 9.87 0.67 -1.91
CA GLY A 73 8.41 0.64 -1.97
C GLY A 73 7.90 -0.75 -2.32
N ILE A 74 8.41 -1.34 -3.40
CA ILE A 74 8.05 -2.69 -3.84
C ILE A 74 8.33 -3.72 -2.74
N ALA A 75 9.58 -3.77 -2.24
CA ALA A 75 9.94 -4.73 -1.20
C ALA A 75 9.13 -4.56 0.09
N SER A 76 8.80 -3.31 0.46
CA SER A 76 7.99 -3.03 1.65
C SER A 76 6.57 -3.58 1.51
N ILE A 77 5.95 -3.40 0.34
CA ILE A 77 4.60 -3.88 0.05
C ILE A 77 4.59 -5.41 -0.03
N GLU A 78 5.54 -6.01 -0.75
CA GLU A 78 5.68 -7.46 -0.88
C GLU A 78 5.81 -8.14 0.49
N ILE A 79 6.71 -7.64 1.34
CA ILE A 79 6.93 -8.20 2.67
C ILE A 79 5.69 -8.03 3.54
N ALA A 80 5.08 -6.83 3.54
CA ALA A 80 3.89 -6.58 4.34
C ALA A 80 2.72 -7.47 3.91
N LEU A 81 2.46 -7.60 2.60
CA LEU A 81 1.43 -8.50 2.07
C LEU A 81 1.76 -9.96 2.39
N ALA A 82 3.00 -10.41 2.19
CA ALA A 82 3.40 -11.77 2.52
C ALA A 82 3.16 -12.07 4.01
N GLN A 83 3.52 -11.16 4.90
CA GLN A 83 3.29 -11.32 6.34
C GLN A 83 1.80 -11.38 6.69
N LEU A 84 0.99 -10.46 6.14
CA LEU A 84 -0.45 -10.39 6.41
C LEU A 84 -1.19 -11.62 5.87
N LEU A 85 -0.88 -12.05 4.65
CA LEU A 85 -1.51 -13.20 3.99
C LEU A 85 -1.01 -14.53 4.57
N HIS A 86 0.24 -14.61 5.02
CA HIS A 86 0.80 -15.82 5.62
C HIS A 86 0.33 -16.04 7.07
N SER A 87 0.20 -14.96 7.84
CA SER A 87 -0.06 -15.07 9.29
C SER A 87 -1.55 -15.12 9.63
N PHE A 88 -2.42 -14.52 8.81
CA PHE A 88 -3.84 -14.36 9.10
C PHE A 88 -4.74 -14.92 8.00
N HIS A 89 -5.88 -15.45 8.42
CA HIS A 89 -7.05 -15.60 7.57
C HIS A 89 -7.93 -14.36 7.72
N TRP A 90 -8.31 -13.79 6.58
CA TRP A 90 -9.10 -12.58 6.51
C TRP A 90 -10.54 -12.94 6.18
N GLU A 91 -11.47 -12.48 7.02
CA GLU A 91 -12.90 -12.64 6.82
C GLU A 91 -13.59 -11.29 6.93
N LEU A 92 -14.66 -11.10 6.16
CA LEU A 92 -15.53 -9.94 6.31
C LEU A 92 -16.37 -10.07 7.58
N PRO A 93 -16.72 -8.95 8.24
CA PRO A 93 -17.64 -8.98 9.37
C PRO A 93 -18.98 -9.60 8.97
N PRO A 94 -19.66 -10.30 9.91
CA PRO A 94 -20.88 -11.03 9.61
C PRO A 94 -21.95 -10.09 9.06
N GLY A 95 -22.43 -10.37 7.85
CA GLY A 95 -23.45 -9.59 7.16
C GLY A 95 -22.94 -8.62 6.09
N VAL A 96 -21.63 -8.48 5.93
CA VAL A 96 -21.02 -7.69 4.84
C VAL A 96 -20.62 -8.64 3.71
N THR A 97 -21.15 -8.40 2.50
CA THR A 97 -20.70 -9.12 1.31
C THR A 97 -19.63 -8.32 0.56
N PRO A 98 -18.79 -8.97 -0.28
CA PRO A 98 -17.79 -8.26 -1.10
C PRO A 98 -18.36 -7.12 -1.96
N LYS A 99 -19.66 -7.18 -2.30
CA LYS A 99 -20.34 -6.16 -3.11
C LYS A 99 -20.76 -4.93 -2.31
N ASP A 100 -20.78 -5.04 -0.99
CA ASP A 100 -21.17 -3.95 -0.08
C ASP A 100 -19.97 -3.09 0.31
N LEU A 101 -18.76 -3.46 -0.11
CA LEU A 101 -17.54 -2.73 0.17
C LEU A 101 -17.47 -1.46 -0.70
N ASP A 102 -17.31 -0.32 -0.03
CA ASP A 102 -17.15 0.96 -0.69
C ASP A 102 -15.74 1.06 -1.32
N MET A 103 -15.70 1.01 -2.66
CA MET A 103 -14.50 1.17 -3.48
C MET A 103 -14.34 2.63 -3.96
N THR A 104 -15.07 3.59 -3.38
CA THR A 104 -14.90 4.99 -3.75
C THR A 104 -13.62 5.59 -3.17
N GLU A 105 -12.97 6.40 -3.99
CA GLU A 105 -11.75 7.10 -3.65
C GLU A 105 -12.01 8.57 -3.29
N VAL A 106 -11.15 9.12 -2.44
CA VAL A 106 -11.06 10.55 -2.18
C VAL A 106 -9.99 11.10 -3.11
N PHE A 107 -10.41 11.94 -4.05
CA PHE A 107 -9.50 12.60 -4.97
C PHE A 107 -8.66 13.64 -4.23
N GLY A 108 -7.34 13.48 -4.30
CA GLY A 108 -6.36 14.34 -3.64
C GLY A 108 -4.98 14.21 -4.29
N ILE A 109 -3.93 14.57 -3.55
CA ILE A 109 -2.53 14.32 -3.94
C ILE A 109 -2.28 12.80 -4.00
N THR A 110 -2.95 12.05 -3.12
CA THR A 110 -2.92 10.60 -3.03
C THR A 110 -4.35 10.06 -3.03
N MET A 111 -4.60 8.92 -3.68
CA MET A 111 -5.93 8.31 -3.80
C MET A 111 -6.23 7.38 -2.63
N HIS A 112 -6.65 7.96 -1.52
CA HIS A 112 -7.14 7.23 -0.36
C HIS A 112 -8.54 6.68 -0.60
N ARG A 113 -8.85 5.50 -0.05
CA ARG A 113 -10.23 5.04 0.05
C ARG A 113 -11.02 5.93 1.00
N LYS A 114 -12.28 6.22 0.63
CA LYS A 114 -13.17 7.05 1.45
C LYS A 114 -13.50 6.41 2.79
N VAL A 115 -13.63 5.09 2.80
CA VAL A 115 -13.87 4.27 3.99
C VAL A 115 -12.79 3.21 4.04
N GLY A 116 -12.06 3.11 5.14
CA GLY A 116 -11.02 2.10 5.33
C GLY A 116 -11.58 0.68 5.31
N LEU A 117 -10.74 -0.29 5.00
CA LEU A 117 -11.14 -1.70 5.02
C LEU A 117 -11.36 -2.19 6.47
N GLU A 118 -12.57 -2.64 6.77
CA GLU A 118 -12.89 -3.30 8.04
C GLU A 118 -13.00 -4.82 7.84
N VAL A 119 -12.04 -5.56 8.41
CA VAL A 119 -11.93 -7.02 8.26
C VAL A 119 -11.56 -7.69 9.58
N LEU A 120 -11.99 -8.93 9.76
CA LEU A 120 -11.65 -9.76 10.90
C LEU A 120 -10.38 -10.57 10.59
N ALA A 121 -9.31 -10.30 11.34
CA ALA A 121 -8.07 -11.04 11.26
C ALA A 121 -8.10 -12.24 12.21
N LYS A 122 -8.14 -13.46 11.67
CA LYS A 122 -7.99 -14.71 12.46
C LYS A 122 -6.57 -15.25 12.32
N PRO A 123 -5.81 -15.44 13.41
CA PRO A 123 -4.46 -16.00 13.31
C PRO A 123 -4.51 -17.42 12.74
N ARG A 124 -3.63 -17.71 11.77
CA ARG A 124 -3.49 -19.06 11.17
C ARG A 124 -2.69 -19.99 12.06
N PHE A 125 -1.66 -19.47 12.73
CA PHE A 125 -0.82 -20.21 13.66
C PHE A 125 -1.11 -19.69 15.07
N SER A 126 -1.60 -20.58 15.94
CA SER A 126 -1.85 -20.33 17.37
C SER A 126 -0.97 -21.22 18.22
#